data_AF-A0A2P6CD09-F1
#
_entry.id   AF-A0A2P6CD09-F1
#
_cell.length_a   1.000
_cell.length_b   1.000
_cell.length_c   1.000
_cell.angle_alpha   90.00
_cell.angle_beta   90.00
_cell.angle_gamma   90.00
#
_symmetry.space_group_name_H-M   'P 1'
#
loop_
_entity.id
_entity.type
_entity.pdbx_description
1 polymer ?
#
loop_
_entity_poly.entity_id
_entity_poly.type
_entity_poly.pdbx_seq_one_letter_code
_entity_poly.pdbx_strand_id
1 'polypeptide(L)'
;MKKKSILIKEFHHKELVKISKTFGSQYGDLIESMILYFKKTGINPIEAINENPAAMIKVLDKRIVSFLKVQERDILKPLRSEVFQQSKEQKEQFSILSKWVQDAIIKVNNLDRDRTKIITKELSELKEELNKVEIKINKQQEAFIEIAQLIDTKNKSGIKGTLKSLFE
;
A
#
# COMPACT_ATOMS: atom_id res chain seq x y z
N MET A 1 14.14 -73.64 11.07
CA MET A 1 14.29 -72.84 12.30
C MET A 1 14.59 -73.75 13.49
N LYS A 2 15.54 -73.37 14.35
CA LYS A 2 15.75 -74.07 15.63
C LYS A 2 14.69 -73.57 16.61
N LYS A 3 13.78 -74.44 17.05
CA LYS A 3 12.75 -74.09 18.03
C LYS A 3 13.38 -73.91 19.41
N LYS A 4 12.90 -72.94 20.18
CA LYS A 4 13.32 -72.62 21.55
C LYS A 4 12.08 -72.51 22.42
N SER A 5 12.20 -72.89 23.69
CA SER A 5 11.12 -72.86 24.66
C SER A 5 11.42 -71.84 25.75
N ILE A 6 10.37 -71.17 26.23
CA ILE A 6 10.45 -70.17 27.30
C ILE A 6 9.61 -70.67 28.47
N LEU A 7 10.15 -70.59 29.69
CA LEU A 7 9.43 -70.88 30.91
C LEU A 7 8.71 -69.62 31.39
N ILE A 8 7.40 -69.71 31.57
CA ILE A 8 6.56 -68.64 32.10
C ILE A 8 5.65 -69.19 33.21
N LYS A 9 5.27 -68.34 34.16
CA LYS A 9 4.34 -68.72 35.23
C LYS A 9 2.97 -69.05 34.64
N GLU A 10 2.27 -70.00 35.25
CA GLU A 10 0.95 -70.47 34.79
C GLU A 10 -0.07 -69.33 34.60
N PHE A 11 -0.09 -68.36 35.52
CA PHE A 11 -0.95 -67.18 35.42
C PHE A 11 -0.70 -66.39 34.12
N HIS A 12 0.56 -66.07 33.81
CA HIS A 12 0.92 -65.33 32.60
C HIS A 12 0.69 -66.15 31.33
N HIS A 13 0.82 -67.48 31.40
CA HIS A 13 0.43 -68.36 30.30
C HIS A 13 -1.07 -68.26 30.00
N LYS A 14 -1.94 -68.28 31.03
CA LYS A 14 -3.39 -68.10 30.86
C LYS A 14 -3.73 -66.74 30.23
N GLU A 15 -3.03 -65.67 30.61
CA GLU A 15 -3.21 -64.36 29.98
C GLU A 15 -2.71 -64.32 28.53
N LEU A 16 -1.56 -64.94 28.23
CA LEU A 16 -1.06 -65.08 26.86
C LEU A 16 -2.07 -65.79 25.96
N VAL A 17 -2.74 -66.84 26.46
CA VAL A 17 -3.81 -67.56 25.74
C VAL A 17 -4.97 -66.62 25.40
N LYS A 18 -5.40 -65.77 26.35
CA LYS A 18 -6.47 -64.80 26.11
C LYS A 18 -6.07 -63.78 25.06
N ILE A 19 -4.88 -63.19 25.20
CA ILE A 19 -4.33 -62.19 24.28
C ILE A 19 -4.19 -62.76 22.87
N SER A 20 -3.64 -63.97 22.74
CA SER A 20 -3.52 -64.70 21.48
C SER A 20 -4.87 -64.93 20.80
N LYS A 21 -5.91 -65.30 21.57
CA LYS A 21 -7.28 -65.42 21.04
C LYS A 21 -7.84 -64.08 20.60
N THR A 22 -7.65 -63.00 21.37
CA THR A 22 -8.12 -61.67 21.03
C THR A 22 -7.50 -61.13 19.74
N PHE A 23 -6.21 -61.35 19.55
CA PHE A 23 -5.48 -60.88 18.36
C PHE A 23 -5.40 -61.90 17.22
N GLY A 24 -6.01 -63.09 17.37
CA GLY A 24 -6.06 -64.12 16.33
C GLY A 24 -4.68 -64.64 15.89
N SER A 25 -3.71 -64.70 16.80
CA SER A 25 -2.31 -65.01 16.49
C SER A 25 -1.79 -66.21 17.32
N GLN A 26 -0.90 -67.03 16.76
CA GLN A 26 -0.27 -68.12 17.51
C GLN A 26 0.71 -67.57 18.56
N TYR A 27 0.96 -68.32 19.63
CA TYR A 27 1.78 -67.84 20.75
C TYR A 27 3.19 -67.42 20.32
N GLY A 28 3.83 -68.19 19.44
CA GLY A 28 5.16 -67.86 18.91
C GLY A 28 5.15 -66.53 18.14
N ASP A 29 4.25 -66.43 17.16
CA ASP A 29 4.11 -65.24 16.30
C ASP A 29 3.78 -63.97 17.11
N LEU A 30 2.96 -64.11 18.15
CA LEU A 30 2.61 -63.03 19.05
C LEU A 30 3.83 -62.54 19.85
N ILE A 31 4.64 -63.46 20.38
CA ILE A 31 5.86 -63.11 21.12
C ILE A 31 6.91 -62.50 20.19
N GLU A 32 7.08 -63.03 18.97
CA GLU A 32 7.96 -62.43 17.96
C GLU A 32 7.51 -61.00 17.61
N SER A 33 6.21 -60.80 17.45
CA SER A 33 5.60 -59.48 17.21
C SER A 33 5.81 -58.53 18.39
N MET A 34 5.70 -59.01 19.63
CA MET A 34 6.00 -58.22 20.84
C MET A 34 7.47 -57.83 20.93
N ILE A 35 8.41 -58.74 20.61
CA ILE A 35 9.84 -58.44 20.57
C ILE A 35 10.12 -57.34 19.54
N LEU A 36 9.53 -57.43 18.35
CA LEU A 36 9.66 -56.40 17.32
C LEU A 36 9.01 -55.09 17.74
N TYR A 37 7.86 -55.14 18.42
CA TYR A 37 7.18 -53.96 18.95
C TYR A 37 8.09 -53.21 19.93
N PHE A 38 8.58 -53.87 20.99
CA PHE A 38 9.45 -53.23 21.98
C PHE A 38 10.77 -52.74 21.38
N LYS A 39 11.34 -53.48 20.42
CA LYS A 39 12.55 -53.05 19.72
C LYS A 39 12.31 -51.81 18.85
N LYS A 40 11.15 -51.70 18.19
CA LYS A 40 10.81 -50.57 17.32
C LYS A 40 10.37 -49.33 18.11
N THR A 41 9.59 -49.52 19.17
CA THR A 41 9.06 -48.41 19.97
C THR A 41 10.05 -47.93 21.02
N GLY A 42 11.05 -48.75 21.38
CA GLY A 42 12.01 -48.44 22.45
C GLY A 42 11.41 -48.51 23.85
N ILE A 43 10.12 -48.88 23.97
CA ILE A 43 9.42 -48.97 25.25
C ILE A 43 9.99 -50.13 26.06
N ASN A 44 10.45 -49.85 27.27
CA ASN A 44 10.85 -50.87 28.23
C ASN A 44 9.59 -51.45 28.90
N PRO A 45 9.19 -52.72 28.63
CA PRO A 45 7.98 -53.30 29.19
C PRO A 45 8.00 -53.43 30.73
N ILE A 46 9.16 -53.29 31.36
CA ILE A 46 9.32 -53.31 32.82
C ILE A 46 8.99 -51.94 33.44
N GLU A 47 9.21 -50.85 32.70
CA GLU A 47 9.00 -49.46 33.15
C GLU A 47 7.72 -48.83 32.58
N ALA A 48 7.04 -49.54 31.67
CA ALA A 48 5.88 -49.08 30.88
C ALA A 48 4.64 -48.62 31.69
N ILE A 49 4.66 -48.76 33.02
CA ILE A 49 3.63 -48.17 33.90
C ILE A 49 3.65 -46.63 33.83
N ASN A 50 4.82 -46.02 33.55
CA ASN A 50 5.00 -44.56 33.53
C ASN A 50 4.92 -43.91 32.14
N GLU A 51 4.86 -44.69 31.05
CA GLU A 51 4.94 -44.20 29.67
C GLU A 51 3.69 -44.52 28.86
N ASN A 52 2.48 -44.32 29.42
CA ASN A 52 1.26 -44.46 28.65
C ASN A 52 1.27 -43.45 27.48
N PRO A 53 1.25 -43.90 26.20
CA PRO A 53 1.29 -43.00 25.05
C PRO A 53 0.17 -41.95 25.06
N ALA A 54 -1.00 -42.27 25.63
CA ALA A 54 -2.10 -41.33 25.77
C ALA A 54 -1.79 -40.15 26.71
N ALA A 55 -0.97 -40.38 27.75
CA ALA A 55 -0.54 -39.31 28.66
C ALA A 55 0.45 -38.37 27.96
N MET A 56 1.37 -38.90 27.14
CA MET A 56 2.28 -38.09 26.34
C MET A 56 1.55 -37.21 25.34
N ILE A 57 0.53 -37.74 24.65
CA ILE A 57 -0.30 -36.96 23.72
C ILE A 57 -1.01 -35.80 24.44
N LYS A 58 -1.56 -36.04 25.64
CA LYS A 58 -2.20 -34.98 26.44
C LYS A 58 -1.23 -33.88 26.86
N VAL A 59 0.01 -34.22 27.19
CA VAL A 59 1.04 -33.21 27.52
C VAL A 59 1.42 -32.40 26.29
N LEU A 60 1.53 -33.06 25.13
CA LEU A 60 1.81 -32.38 23.87
C LEU A 60 0.70 -31.39 23.49
N ASP A 61 -0.57 -31.82 23.60
CA ASP A 61 -1.73 -30.97 23.33
C ASP A 61 -1.74 -29.72 24.24
N LYS A 62 -1.50 -29.89 25.54
CA LYS A 62 -1.36 -28.76 26.48
C LYS A 62 -0.26 -27.79 26.07
N ARG A 63 0.90 -28.29 25.62
CA ARG A 63 2.01 -27.45 25.15
C ARG A 63 1.63 -26.66 23.91
N ILE A 64 0.95 -27.30 22.94
CA ILE A 64 0.47 -26.65 21.72
C ILE A 64 -0.51 -25.53 22.06
N VAL A 65 -1.51 -25.80 22.91
CA VAL A 65 -2.48 -24.79 23.33
C VAL A 65 -1.81 -23.64 24.05
N SER A 66 -0.85 -23.94 24.95
CA SER A 66 -0.08 -22.90 25.63
C SER A 66 0.74 -22.05 24.66
N PHE A 67 1.38 -22.67 23.67
CA PHE A 67 2.14 -21.97 22.64
C PHE A 67 1.24 -21.04 21.83
N LEU A 68 0.09 -21.53 21.35
CA LEU A 68 -0.88 -20.71 20.61
C LEU A 68 -1.39 -19.52 21.43
N LYS A 69 -1.66 -19.71 22.73
CA LYS A 69 -2.07 -18.62 23.62
C LYS A 69 -0.98 -17.55 23.76
N VAL A 70 0.29 -17.96 23.85
CA VAL A 70 1.43 -17.04 23.91
C VAL A 70 1.58 -16.29 22.58
N GLN A 71 1.51 -16.99 21.45
CA GLN A 71 1.54 -16.36 20.11
C GLN A 71 0.40 -15.34 19.94
N GLU A 72 -0.81 -15.68 20.37
CA GLU A 72 -1.95 -14.77 20.29
C GLU A 72 -1.76 -13.53 21.17
N ARG A 73 -1.36 -13.73 22.44
CA ARG A 73 -1.22 -12.65 23.43
C ARG A 73 -0.04 -11.73 23.12
N ASP A 74 1.11 -12.30 22.79
CA ASP A 74 2.38 -11.57 22.75
C ASP A 74 2.71 -11.06 21.34
N ILE A 75 2.09 -11.62 20.30
CA ILE A 75 2.38 -11.23 18.91
C ILE A 75 1.13 -10.74 18.19
N LEU A 76 0.10 -11.58 18.07
CA LEU A 76 -1.05 -11.25 17.20
C LEU A 76 -1.90 -10.09 17.73
N LYS A 77 -2.13 -10.01 19.05
CA LYS A 77 -2.88 -8.90 19.67
C LYS A 77 -2.16 -7.55 19.55
N PRO A 78 -0.86 -7.42 19.90
CA PRO A 78 -0.10 -6.20 19.67
C PRO A 78 -0.09 -5.79 18.20
N LEU A 79 0.18 -6.72 17.29
CA LEU A 79 0.22 -6.43 15.85
C LEU A 79 -1.12 -5.90 15.34
N ARG A 80 -2.23 -6.50 15.77
CA ARG A 80 -3.57 -5.99 15.44
C ARG A 80 -3.78 -4.56 15.95
N SER A 81 -3.33 -4.27 17.17
CA SER A 81 -3.45 -2.93 17.77
C SER A 81 -2.61 -1.90 17.01
N GLU A 82 -1.38 -2.24 16.66
CA GLU A 82 -0.48 -1.38 15.88
C GLU A 82 -1.05 -1.08 14.50
N VAL A 83 -1.51 -2.11 13.78
CA VAL A 83 -2.14 -1.93 12.45
C VAL A 83 -3.38 -1.06 12.53
N PHE A 84 -4.21 -1.26 13.56
CA PHE A 84 -5.40 -0.43 13.77
C PHE A 84 -5.03 1.03 14.04
N GLN A 85 -4.05 1.27 14.91
CA GLN A 85 -3.58 2.60 15.25
C GLN A 85 -2.95 3.30 14.04
N GLN A 86 -2.09 2.62 13.28
CA GLN A 86 -1.52 3.13 12.04
C GLN A 86 -2.60 3.46 11.01
N SER A 87 -3.63 2.61 10.87
CA SER A 87 -4.75 2.89 9.95
C SER A 87 -5.51 4.15 10.35
N LYS A 88 -5.71 4.37 11.66
CA LYS A 88 -6.35 5.58 12.18
C LYS A 88 -5.50 6.82 11.91
N GLU A 89 -4.21 6.77 12.24
CA GLU A 89 -3.28 7.87 12.01
C GLU A 89 -3.16 8.21 10.52
N GLN A 90 -3.07 7.20 9.64
CA GLN A 90 -3.03 7.43 8.20
C GLN A 90 -4.28 8.15 7.69
N LYS A 91 -5.48 7.78 8.17
CA LYS A 91 -6.73 8.47 7.79
C LYS A 91 -6.72 9.94 8.22
N GLU A 92 -6.22 10.21 9.43
CA GLU A 92 -6.09 11.58 9.94
C GLU A 92 -5.08 12.40 9.12
N GLN A 93 -3.90 11.84 8.85
CA GLN A 93 -2.89 12.48 8.00
C GLN A 93 -3.42 12.75 6.59
N PHE A 94 -4.18 11.82 6.00
CA PHE A 94 -4.84 12.02 4.72
C PHE A 94 -5.86 13.16 4.76
N SER A 95 -6.66 13.24 5.82
CA SER A 95 -7.64 14.32 5.98
C SER A 95 -6.97 15.69 6.10
N ILE A 96 -5.89 15.78 6.88
CA ILE A 96 -5.09 17.01 7.03
C ILE A 96 -4.47 17.40 5.69
N LEU A 97 -3.83 16.46 5.00
CA LEU A 97 -3.22 16.71 3.70
C LEU A 97 -4.26 17.17 2.67
N SER A 98 -5.41 16.51 2.60
CA SER A 98 -6.50 16.87 1.69
C SER A 98 -6.97 18.31 1.92
N LYS A 99 -7.16 18.70 3.19
CA LYS A 99 -7.53 20.07 3.56
C LYS A 99 -6.45 21.07 3.15
N TRP A 100 -5.19 20.77 3.43
CA TRP A 100 -4.07 21.63 3.05
C TRP A 100 -3.99 21.83 1.53
N VAL A 101 -4.16 20.76 0.74
CA VAL A 101 -4.20 20.84 -0.73
C VAL A 101 -5.38 21.70 -1.20
N GLN A 102 -6.55 21.51 -0.61
CA GLN A 102 -7.74 22.32 -0.93
C GLN A 102 -7.48 23.81 -0.64
N ASP A 103 -6.93 24.14 0.52
CA ASP A 103 -6.60 25.50 0.92
C ASP A 103 -5.54 26.12 -0.02
N ALA A 104 -4.53 25.34 -0.41
CA ALA A 104 -3.52 25.77 -1.38
C ALA A 104 -4.12 26.09 -2.75
N ILE A 105 -5.02 25.23 -3.26
CA ILE A 105 -5.72 25.44 -4.53
C ILE A 105 -6.57 26.71 -4.46
N ILE A 106 -7.34 26.90 -3.38
CA ILE A 106 -8.16 28.11 -3.18
C ILE A 106 -7.27 29.36 -3.19
N LYS A 107 -6.13 29.33 -2.48
CA LYS A 107 -5.20 30.44 -2.43
C LYS A 107 -4.59 30.75 -3.80
N VAL A 108 -4.16 29.74 -4.55
CA VAL A 108 -3.63 29.91 -5.92
C VAL A 108 -4.69 30.50 -6.84
N ASN A 109 -5.92 30.00 -6.78
CA ASN A 109 -7.02 30.49 -7.62
C ASN A 109 -7.37 31.96 -7.31
N ASN A 110 -7.36 32.35 -6.03
CA ASN A 110 -7.57 33.74 -5.63
C ASN A 110 -6.43 34.65 -6.13
N LEU A 111 -5.17 34.21 -5.98
CA LEU A 111 -4.01 34.94 -6.49
C LEU A 111 -4.07 35.11 -8.01
N ASP A 112 -4.47 34.07 -8.73
CA ASP A 112 -4.61 34.09 -10.19
C ASP A 112 -5.72 35.04 -10.64
N ARG A 113 -6.87 35.01 -9.95
CA ARG A 113 -7.98 35.92 -10.19
C ARG A 113 -7.60 37.38 -9.97
N ASP A 114 -6.86 37.67 -8.90
CA ASP A 114 -6.45 39.03 -8.59
C ASP A 114 -5.39 39.54 -9.57
N ARG A 115 -4.42 38.70 -9.94
CA ARG A 115 -3.46 38.99 -11.02
C ARG A 115 -4.18 39.27 -12.34
N THR A 116 -5.15 38.45 -12.70
CA THR A 116 -5.91 38.62 -13.94
C THR A 116 -6.66 39.95 -13.97
N LYS A 117 -7.25 40.38 -12.85
CA LYS A 117 -7.90 41.70 -12.74
C LYS A 117 -6.91 42.86 -12.93
N ILE A 118 -5.74 42.77 -12.32
CA ILE A 118 -4.69 43.80 -12.44
C ILE A 118 -4.24 43.89 -13.90
N ILE A 119 -3.88 42.76 -14.51
CA ILE A 119 -3.40 42.71 -15.90
C ILE A 119 -4.48 43.22 -16.87
N THR A 120 -5.73 42.80 -16.70
CA THR A 120 -6.82 43.27 -17.59
C THR A 120 -7.06 44.77 -17.45
N LYS A 121 -6.94 45.32 -16.24
CA LYS A 121 -7.00 46.77 -16.02
C LYS A 121 -5.82 47.49 -16.71
N GLU A 122 -4.59 47.08 -16.46
CA GLU A 122 -3.39 47.67 -17.08
C GLU A 122 -3.46 47.61 -18.62
N LEU A 123 -3.92 46.49 -19.18
CA LEU A 123 -4.12 46.35 -20.63
C LEU A 123 -5.19 47.30 -21.17
N SER A 124 -6.27 47.53 -20.41
CA SER A 124 -7.31 48.49 -20.81
C SER A 124 -6.79 49.94 -20.80
N GLU A 125 -6.03 50.32 -19.77
CA GLU A 125 -5.41 51.65 -19.65
C GLU A 125 -4.40 51.87 -20.78
N LEU A 126 -3.52 50.90 -21.03
CA LEU A 126 -2.55 50.95 -22.12
C LEU A 126 -3.23 51.08 -23.49
N LYS A 127 -4.34 50.36 -23.70
CA LYS A 127 -5.11 50.44 -24.96
C LYS A 127 -5.70 51.85 -25.16
N GLU A 128 -6.20 52.49 -24.10
CA GLU A 128 -6.69 53.86 -24.18
C GLU A 128 -5.57 54.86 -24.48
N GLU A 129 -4.39 54.69 -23.88
CA GLU A 129 -3.23 55.52 -24.19
C GLU A 129 -2.77 55.36 -25.63
N LEU A 130 -2.73 54.12 -26.14
CA LEU A 130 -2.36 53.82 -27.52
C LEU A 130 -3.31 54.50 -28.50
N ASN A 131 -4.63 54.43 -28.25
CA ASN A 131 -5.63 55.11 -29.06
C ASN A 131 -5.43 56.64 -29.07
N LYS A 132 -5.08 57.25 -27.93
CA LYS A 132 -4.80 58.70 -27.86
C LYS A 132 -3.57 59.07 -28.70
N VAL A 133 -2.55 58.23 -28.69
CA VAL A 133 -1.34 58.42 -29.51
C VAL A 133 -1.67 58.29 -30.99
N GLU A 134 -2.44 57.27 -31.37
CA GLU A 134 -2.90 57.06 -32.75
C GLU A 134 -3.67 58.28 -33.29
N ILE A 135 -4.61 58.82 -32.51
CA ILE A 135 -5.35 60.04 -32.88
C ILE A 135 -4.40 61.24 -33.08
N LYS A 136 -3.40 61.41 -32.21
CA LYS A 136 -2.41 62.51 -32.34
C LYS A 136 -1.55 62.35 -33.58
N ILE A 137 -1.11 61.14 -33.89
CA ILE A 137 -0.33 60.83 -35.10
C ILE A 137 -1.16 61.16 -36.34
N ASN A 138 -2.42 60.71 -36.40
CA ASN A 138 -3.29 61.00 -37.55
C ASN A 138 -3.49 62.51 -37.76
N LYS A 139 -3.71 63.28 -36.68
CA LYS A 139 -3.80 64.75 -36.77
C LYS A 139 -2.50 65.40 -37.27
N GLN A 140 -1.34 64.89 -36.87
CA GLN A 140 -0.06 65.39 -37.36
C GLN A 140 0.13 65.07 -38.85
N GLN A 141 -0.24 63.87 -39.28
CA GLN A 141 -0.20 63.47 -40.68
C GLN A 141 -1.10 64.38 -41.55
N GLU A 142 -2.33 64.65 -41.10
CA GLU A 142 -3.24 65.59 -41.75
C GLU A 142 -2.63 66.99 -41.86
N ALA A 143 -2.07 67.52 -40.78
CA ALA A 143 -1.42 68.83 -40.77
C ALA A 143 -0.23 68.90 -41.73
N PHE A 144 0.60 67.85 -41.81
CA PHE A 144 1.71 67.79 -42.78
C PHE A 144 1.21 67.77 -44.24
N ILE A 145 0.14 67.03 -44.51
CA ILE A 145 -0.49 67.02 -45.84
C ILE A 145 -1.04 68.40 -46.20
N GLU A 146 -1.64 69.12 -45.25
CA GLU A 146 -2.17 70.47 -45.45
C GLU A 146 -1.05 71.50 -45.68
N ILE A 147 0.01 71.47 -44.86
CA ILE A 147 1.20 72.31 -45.07
C ILE A 147 1.81 72.05 -46.45
N ALA A 148 1.94 70.79 -46.87
CA ALA A 148 2.45 70.43 -48.20
C ALA A 148 1.57 70.97 -49.34
N GLN A 149 0.25 71.00 -49.16
CA GLN A 149 -0.67 71.60 -50.13
C GLN A 149 -0.50 73.12 -50.24
N LEU A 150 -0.26 73.80 -49.12
CA LEU A 150 -0.05 75.25 -49.10
C LEU A 150 1.30 75.64 -49.72
N ILE A 151 2.35 74.84 -49.49
CA ILE A 151 3.70 75.11 -50.00
C ILE A 151 3.83 74.73 -51.50
N ASP A 152 3.22 73.62 -51.94
CA ASP A 152 3.27 73.16 -53.34
C ASP A 152 1.87 73.02 -53.96
N THR A 153 1.20 74.16 -54.12
CA THR A 153 -0.17 74.26 -54.64
C THR A 153 -0.38 73.62 -56.03
N LYS A 154 0.66 73.59 -56.87
CA LYS A 154 0.61 72.96 -58.22
C LYS A 154 1.24 71.56 -58.25
N ASN A 155 1.66 71.03 -57.10
CA ASN A 155 2.35 69.74 -56.96
C ASN A 155 3.56 69.57 -57.90
N LYS A 156 4.32 70.64 -58.15
CA LYS A 156 5.48 70.61 -59.07
C LYS A 156 6.68 69.86 -58.48
N SER A 157 6.81 69.88 -57.16
CA SER A 157 7.88 69.19 -56.42
C SER A 157 7.51 67.73 -56.07
N GLY A 158 6.23 67.36 -56.19
CA GLY A 158 5.74 66.01 -55.89
C GLY A 158 5.60 65.69 -54.39
N ILE A 159 5.94 66.64 -53.51
CA ILE A 159 6.01 66.45 -52.04
C ILE A 159 4.70 65.91 -51.46
N LYS A 160 3.54 66.37 -51.97
CA LYS A 160 2.22 65.90 -51.53
C LYS A 160 2.01 64.41 -51.82
N GLY A 161 2.49 63.92 -52.96
CA GLY A 161 2.38 62.52 -53.35
C GLY A 161 3.26 61.63 -52.46
N THR A 162 4.48 62.06 -52.21
CA THR A 162 5.44 61.34 -51.35
C THR A 162 4.98 61.26 -49.89
N LEU A 163 4.41 62.33 -49.32
CA LEU A 163 3.86 62.32 -47.96
C LEU A 163 2.67 61.38 -47.82
N LYS A 164 1.78 61.33 -48.81
CA LYS A 164 0.65 60.39 -48.79
C LYS A 164 1.10 58.94 -48.82
N SER A 165 2.06 58.60 -49.68
CA SER A 165 2.62 57.22 -49.72
C SER A 165 3.42 56.84 -48.47
N LEU A 166 3.85 57.82 -47.67
CA LEU A 166 4.59 57.59 -46.42
C LEU A 166 3.68 57.34 -45.21
N PHE A 167 2.42 57.76 -45.29
CA PHE A 167 1.43 57.63 -44.22
C PHE A 167 0.38 56.55 -44.50
N GLU A 168 0.31 56.03 -45.73
CA GLU A 168 -0.38 54.75 -46.09
C GLU A 168 0.42 53.53 -45.63
#